data_AF-A0A849ER36-F1
#
_entry.id   AF-A0A849ER36-F1
#
_cell.length_a   1.000
_cell.length_b   1.000
_cell.length_c   1.000
_cell.angle_alpha   90.00
_cell.angle_beta   90.00
_cell.angle_gamma   90.00
#
_symmetry.space_group_name_H-M   'P 1'
#
loop_
_entity.id
_entity.type
_entity.pdbx_description
1 polymer ?
#
loop_
_entity_poly.entity_id
_entity_poly.type
_entity_poly.pdbx_seq_one_letter_code
_entity_poly.pdbx_strand_id
1 'polypeptide(L)'
;MNLVENLEYNTERSQLIIPEYGRHFQKMVDHAVSIADREERNKVAQAIISVMGNLQPHLRDVPDFQHKLWDQLFIMSDFKLDVDSPFPITSKELLQARPEPLEYPQNFPKYRFYGNNIKRMIDVAIKWEKGDMRDGLEYAIANHMKKCYLNWNKDTVDDKAIFKHLFELSNGEINLSSDGTSLTDSGQFLKQRVTRSNRPSGSNKKGGRGSNRGKKRY
;
A
#
# COMPACT_ATOMS: atom_id res chain seq x y z
N MET A 1 53.15 15.99 -10.46
CA MET A 1 52.47 15.64 -9.20
C MET A 1 51.81 16.90 -8.66
N ASN A 2 50.52 17.10 -8.94
CA ASN A 2 49.76 18.22 -8.39
C ASN A 2 48.95 17.71 -7.19
N LEU A 3 49.38 18.09 -5.98
CA LEU A 3 48.83 17.66 -4.69
C LEU A 3 47.51 18.36 -4.30
N VAL A 4 46.74 18.89 -5.27
CA VAL A 4 45.55 19.72 -5.01
C VAL A 4 44.24 19.06 -5.47
N GLU A 5 44.26 17.85 -6.04
CA GLU A 5 43.04 17.16 -6.55
C GLU A 5 42.14 16.52 -5.47
N ASN A 6 42.37 16.75 -4.17
CA ASN A 6 41.69 15.99 -3.10
C ASN A 6 40.47 16.71 -2.46
N LEU A 7 40.14 17.93 -2.85
CA LEU A 7 38.98 18.70 -2.34
C LEU A 7 37.96 18.97 -3.44
N GLU A 8 37.34 17.91 -3.95
CA GLU A 8 36.21 18.00 -4.86
C GLU A 8 34.90 18.26 -4.09
N TYR A 9 34.18 19.32 -4.47
CA TYR A 9 32.87 19.63 -3.91
C TYR A 9 31.77 18.76 -4.50
N ASN A 10 30.78 18.37 -3.69
CA ASN A 10 29.68 17.52 -4.15
C ASN A 10 28.82 18.15 -5.27
N THR A 11 28.80 19.48 -5.36
CA THR A 11 28.07 20.25 -6.39
C THR A 11 28.74 20.21 -7.76
N GLU A 12 30.04 19.94 -7.84
CA GLU A 12 30.80 19.88 -9.09
C GLU A 12 30.88 18.46 -9.68
N ARG A 13 30.48 17.45 -8.89
CA ARG A 13 30.56 16.04 -9.27
C ARG A 13 29.34 15.60 -10.07
N SER A 14 29.53 14.57 -10.88
CA SER A 14 28.42 13.90 -11.57
C SER A 14 27.38 13.39 -10.58
N GLN A 15 26.12 13.48 -11.02
CA GLN A 15 24.98 12.93 -10.29
C GLN A 15 25.12 11.41 -10.21
N LEU A 16 24.90 10.86 -9.01
CA LEU A 16 24.81 9.42 -8.83
C LEU A 16 23.44 8.94 -9.29
N ILE A 17 23.42 7.98 -10.20
CA ILE A 17 22.18 7.37 -10.70
C ILE A 17 21.55 6.49 -9.60
N ILE A 18 22.39 5.70 -8.92
CA ILE A 18 22.00 4.84 -7.79
C ILE A 18 22.89 5.16 -6.59
N PRO A 19 22.45 6.05 -5.67
CA PRO A 19 23.25 6.50 -4.53
C PRO A 19 23.71 5.38 -3.59
N GLU A 20 23.01 4.25 -3.54
CA GLU A 20 23.24 3.10 -2.66
C GLU A 20 24.60 2.44 -2.88
N TYR A 21 25.09 2.41 -4.13
CA TYR A 21 26.41 1.88 -4.47
C TYR A 21 27.52 2.92 -4.27
N GLY A 22 27.19 4.21 -4.23
CA GLY A 22 28.14 5.29 -4.02
C GLY A 22 29.09 5.56 -5.20
N ARG A 23 30.05 6.46 -4.99
CA ARG A 23 30.88 7.02 -6.06
C ARG A 23 31.91 6.06 -6.65
N HIS A 24 32.42 5.12 -5.85
CA HIS A 24 33.42 4.17 -6.33
C HIS A 24 32.84 3.25 -7.41
N PHE A 25 31.59 2.82 -7.27
CA PHE A 25 30.93 2.05 -8.31
C PHE A 25 30.69 2.86 -9.57
N GLN A 26 30.23 4.10 -9.45
CA GLN A 26 30.08 4.96 -10.64
C GLN A 26 31.41 5.08 -11.40
N LYS A 27 32.53 5.29 -10.70
CA LYS A 27 33.87 5.33 -11.33
C LYS A 27 34.26 3.99 -11.99
N MET A 28 33.91 2.85 -11.37
CA MET A 28 34.17 1.52 -11.98
C MET A 28 33.33 1.31 -13.24
N VAL A 29 32.06 1.75 -13.25
CA VAL A 29 31.19 1.67 -14.44
C VAL A 29 31.69 2.62 -15.53
N ASP A 30 32.04 3.86 -15.18
CA ASP A 30 32.60 4.84 -16.12
C ASP A 30 33.89 4.30 -16.76
N HIS A 31 34.74 3.65 -15.97
CA HIS A 31 35.93 2.95 -16.47
C HIS A 31 35.56 1.81 -17.43
N ALA A 32 34.60 0.95 -17.08
CA ALA A 32 34.15 -0.13 -17.96
C ALA A 32 33.62 0.40 -19.31
N VAL A 33 32.89 1.51 -19.32
CA VAL A 33 32.41 2.15 -20.56
C VAL A 33 33.56 2.70 -21.42
N SER A 34 34.67 3.12 -20.82
CA SER A 34 35.83 3.66 -21.54
C SER A 34 36.69 2.60 -22.25
N ILE A 35 36.53 1.32 -21.92
CA ILE A 35 37.33 0.22 -22.49
C ILE A 35 36.85 -0.10 -23.91
N ALA A 36 37.77 0.00 -24.88
CA ALA A 36 37.48 -0.29 -26.28
C ALA A 36 37.42 -1.80 -26.59
N ASP A 37 38.26 -2.60 -25.95
CA ASP A 37 38.28 -4.05 -26.16
C ASP A 37 37.06 -4.75 -25.53
N ARG A 38 36.37 -5.55 -26.32
CA ARG A 38 35.14 -6.24 -25.89
C ARG A 38 35.43 -7.31 -24.85
N GLU A 39 36.52 -8.06 -24.99
CA GLU A 39 36.85 -9.13 -24.03
C GLU A 39 37.21 -8.55 -22.66
N GLU A 40 38.04 -7.51 -22.64
CA GLU A 40 38.41 -6.81 -21.42
C GLU A 40 37.18 -6.13 -20.77
N ARG A 41 36.33 -5.48 -21.56
CA ARG A 41 35.09 -4.85 -21.07
C ARG A 41 34.16 -5.86 -20.40
N ASN A 42 33.95 -7.03 -21.01
CA ASN A 42 33.13 -8.10 -20.46
C ASN A 42 33.71 -8.62 -19.12
N LYS A 43 35.03 -8.80 -19.02
CA LYS A 43 35.70 -9.21 -17.78
C LYS A 43 35.52 -8.18 -16.66
N VAL A 44 35.67 -6.90 -16.98
CA VAL A 44 35.48 -5.81 -16.01
C VAL A 44 34.02 -5.75 -15.55
N ALA A 45 33.05 -5.86 -16.46
CA ALA A 45 31.63 -5.86 -16.09
C ALA A 45 31.26 -7.02 -15.14
N GLN A 46 31.75 -8.23 -15.40
CA GLN A 46 31.55 -9.38 -14.51
C GLN A 46 32.22 -9.18 -13.14
N ALA A 47 33.40 -8.57 -13.10
CA ALA A 47 34.07 -8.22 -11.85
C ALA A 47 33.25 -7.20 -11.04
N ILE A 48 32.71 -6.16 -11.69
CA ILE A 48 31.84 -5.16 -11.03
C ILE A 48 30.61 -5.83 -10.43
N ILE A 49 29.92 -6.70 -11.17
CA ILE A 49 28.74 -7.43 -10.69
C ILE A 49 29.07 -8.29 -9.48
N SER A 50 30.23 -8.94 -9.49
CA SER A 50 30.70 -9.76 -8.37
C SER A 50 30.91 -8.92 -7.11
N VAL A 51 31.46 -7.70 -7.26
CA VAL A 51 31.63 -6.74 -6.15
C VAL A 51 30.27 -6.19 -5.68
N MET A 52 29.34 -5.87 -6.60
CA MET A 52 27.98 -5.44 -6.26
C MET A 52 27.24 -6.52 -5.45
N GLY A 53 27.40 -7.79 -5.83
CA GLY A 53 26.80 -8.94 -5.15
C GLY A 53 27.29 -9.12 -3.72
N ASN A 54 28.59 -8.92 -3.49
CA ASN A 54 29.19 -9.01 -2.16
C ASN A 54 28.75 -7.87 -1.23
N LEU A 55 28.54 -6.67 -1.76
CA LEU A 55 28.09 -5.51 -0.99
C LEU A 55 26.65 -5.69 -0.49
N GLN A 56 25.84 -6.43 -1.25
CA GLN A 56 24.41 -6.60 -0.99
C GLN A 56 24.01 -8.06 -0.69
N PRO A 57 24.44 -8.64 0.44
CA PRO A 57 24.17 -10.04 0.75
C PRO A 57 22.67 -10.34 0.94
N HIS A 58 21.88 -9.34 1.35
CA HIS A 58 20.46 -9.52 1.65
C HIS A 58 19.58 -9.72 0.41
N LEU A 59 20.08 -9.44 -0.79
CA LEU A 59 19.37 -9.77 -2.02
C LEU A 59 19.65 -11.22 -2.48
N ARG A 60 20.54 -11.98 -1.83
CA ARG A 60 20.89 -13.36 -2.24
C ARG A 60 19.72 -14.34 -2.19
N ASP A 61 18.76 -14.10 -1.30
CA ASP A 61 17.56 -14.95 -1.14
C ASP A 61 16.42 -14.55 -2.10
N VAL A 62 16.62 -13.49 -2.89
CA VAL A 62 15.62 -13.01 -3.84
C VAL A 62 15.80 -13.73 -5.18
N PRO A 63 14.76 -14.42 -5.68
CA PRO A 63 14.76 -14.93 -7.05
C PRO A 63 15.13 -13.79 -8.02
N ASP A 64 15.99 -14.08 -9.00
CA ASP A 64 16.49 -13.11 -9.98
C ASP A 64 17.40 -12.00 -9.43
N PHE A 65 18.13 -12.25 -8.32
CA PHE A 65 19.12 -11.30 -7.82
C PHE A 65 20.15 -10.87 -8.88
N GLN A 66 20.68 -11.84 -9.63
CA GLN A 66 21.67 -11.55 -10.69
C GLN A 66 21.09 -10.65 -11.77
N HIS A 67 19.82 -10.85 -12.15
CA HIS A 67 19.13 -9.99 -13.11
C HIS A 67 19.11 -8.54 -12.66
N LYS A 68 18.78 -8.30 -11.37
CA LYS A 68 18.75 -6.94 -10.80
C LYS A 68 20.11 -6.26 -10.80
N LEU A 69 21.19 -6.99 -10.54
CA LEU A 69 22.54 -6.43 -10.59
C LEU A 69 22.93 -6.01 -12.01
N TRP A 70 22.57 -6.83 -13.00
CA TRP A 70 22.75 -6.49 -14.41
C TRP A 70 21.94 -5.25 -14.79
N ASP A 71 20.66 -5.17 -14.43
CA ASP A 71 19.83 -3.98 -14.66
C ASP A 71 20.46 -2.72 -14.04
N GLN A 72 20.90 -2.81 -12.79
CA GLN A 72 21.55 -1.70 -12.10
C GLN A 72 22.86 -1.27 -12.77
N LEU A 73 23.65 -2.22 -13.27
CA LEU A 73 24.87 -1.91 -14.03
C LEU A 73 24.53 -1.12 -15.30
N PHE A 74 23.54 -1.57 -16.07
CA PHE A 74 23.10 -0.89 -17.29
C PHE A 74 22.54 0.50 -17.00
N ILE A 75 21.73 0.63 -15.95
CA ILE A 75 21.19 1.91 -15.47
C ILE A 75 22.33 2.86 -15.08
N MET A 76 23.33 2.39 -14.33
CA MET A 76 24.50 3.20 -13.93
C MET A 76 25.36 3.64 -15.12
N SER A 77 25.34 2.88 -16.23
CA SER A 77 26.04 3.23 -17.47
C SER A 77 25.24 4.15 -18.41
N ASP A 78 24.02 4.55 -18.03
CA ASP A 78 23.06 5.22 -18.92
C ASP A 78 22.86 4.45 -20.24
N PHE A 79 22.83 3.12 -20.16
CA PHE A 79 22.71 2.17 -21.29
C PHE A 79 23.80 2.29 -22.37
N LYS A 80 24.96 2.89 -22.05
CA LYS A 80 26.10 3.03 -22.98
C LYS A 80 27.02 1.80 -22.99
N LEU A 81 26.89 0.94 -21.99
CA LEU A 81 27.73 -0.25 -21.84
C LEU A 81 27.25 -1.36 -22.77
N ASP A 82 28.08 -1.72 -23.75
CA ASP A 82 27.86 -2.85 -24.66
C ASP A 82 28.66 -4.08 -24.16
N VAL A 83 27.96 -4.99 -23.48
CA VAL A 83 28.50 -6.18 -22.78
C VAL A 83 27.54 -7.36 -22.97
N ASP A 84 28.11 -8.57 -23.04
CA ASP A 84 27.34 -9.81 -23.15
C ASP A 84 26.63 -10.14 -21.83
N SER A 85 25.36 -9.70 -21.71
CA SER A 85 24.50 -10.05 -20.57
C SER A 85 23.70 -11.32 -20.84
N PRO A 86 23.57 -12.24 -19.86
CA PRO A 86 22.71 -13.41 -19.98
C PRO A 86 21.20 -13.08 -19.89
N PHE A 87 20.85 -11.82 -19.58
CA PHE A 87 19.48 -11.36 -19.38
C PHE A 87 19.11 -10.27 -20.40
N PRO A 88 17.81 -10.14 -20.76
CA PRO A 88 17.37 -9.08 -21.66
C PRO A 88 17.59 -7.70 -21.03
N ILE A 89 18.16 -6.78 -21.81
CA ILE A 89 18.42 -5.41 -21.35
C ILE A 89 17.08 -4.66 -21.26
N THR A 90 16.78 -4.08 -20.10
CA THR A 90 15.63 -3.20 -19.92
C THR A 90 15.82 -1.92 -20.75
N SER A 91 14.82 -1.50 -21.53
CA SER A 91 14.94 -0.27 -22.33
C SER A 91 14.72 0.98 -21.46
N LYS A 92 15.45 2.06 -21.77
CA LYS A 92 15.32 3.35 -21.06
C LYS A 92 13.88 3.88 -21.05
N GLU A 93 13.15 3.63 -22.13
CA GLU A 93 11.75 4.03 -22.29
C GLU A 93 10.82 3.33 -21.29
N LEU A 94 11.03 2.04 -21.05
CA LEU A 94 10.23 1.27 -20.09
C LEU A 94 10.47 1.74 -18.65
N LEU A 95 11.70 2.13 -18.31
CA LEU A 95 12.02 2.64 -16.96
C LEU A 95 11.47 4.04 -16.71
N GLN A 96 11.37 4.87 -17.74
CA GLN A 96 10.82 6.23 -17.63
C GLN A 96 9.29 6.27 -17.76
N ALA A 97 8.67 5.16 -18.17
CA ALA A 97 7.23 5.05 -18.25
C ALA A 97 6.60 5.30 -16.87
N ARG A 98 5.65 6.23 -16.82
CA ARG A 98 4.90 6.49 -15.59
C ARG A 98 4.03 5.26 -15.30
N PRO A 99 3.92 4.83 -14.03
CA PRO A 99 3.01 3.75 -13.69
C PRO A 99 1.59 4.13 -14.07
N GLU A 100 0.80 3.16 -14.52
CA GLU A 100 -0.60 3.40 -14.85
C GLU A 100 -1.37 3.84 -13.59
N PRO A 101 -2.19 4.90 -13.70
CA PRO A 101 -3.01 5.33 -12.58
C PRO A 101 -4.05 4.24 -12.26
N LEU A 102 -4.05 3.77 -11.02
CA LEU A 102 -5.10 2.87 -10.55
C LEU A 102 -6.39 3.66 -10.37
N GLU A 103 -7.48 3.18 -10.96
CA GLU A 103 -8.80 3.74 -10.70
C GLU A 103 -9.23 3.41 -9.26
N TYR A 104 -9.45 4.46 -8.45
CA TYR A 104 -10.06 4.28 -7.15
C TYR A 104 -11.54 3.93 -7.33
N PRO A 105 -12.06 2.89 -6.64
CA PRO A 105 -13.48 2.56 -6.72
C PRO A 105 -14.32 3.67 -6.10
N GLN A 106 -14.90 4.53 -6.93
CA GLN A 106 -15.83 5.58 -6.53
C GLN A 106 -17.22 4.98 -6.34
N ASN A 107 -17.70 4.92 -5.09
CA ASN A 107 -19.06 4.51 -4.78
C ASN A 107 -19.82 5.69 -4.16
N PHE A 108 -20.92 6.10 -4.80
CA PHE A 108 -21.84 7.12 -4.28
C PHE A 108 -23.15 6.45 -3.81
N PRO A 109 -23.19 5.87 -2.59
CA PRO A 109 -24.40 5.23 -2.10
C PRO A 109 -25.51 6.27 -1.90
N LYS A 110 -26.73 5.97 -2.37
CA LYS A 110 -27.94 6.79 -2.19
C LYS A 110 -28.19 7.12 -0.72
N TYR A 111 -27.99 6.13 0.15
CA TYR A 111 -28.10 6.25 1.61
C TYR A 111 -26.73 6.04 2.25
N ARG A 112 -26.07 7.13 2.66
CA ARG A 112 -24.70 7.11 3.23
C ARG A 112 -24.58 6.28 4.51
N PHE A 113 -25.63 6.23 5.32
CA PHE A 113 -25.64 5.54 6.61
C PHE A 113 -25.66 4.01 6.51
N TYR A 114 -25.96 3.43 5.34
CA TYR A 114 -25.87 1.99 5.11
C TYR A 114 -24.51 1.53 4.58
N GLY A 115 -23.72 2.45 4.01
CA GLY A 115 -22.47 2.13 3.35
C GLY A 115 -22.62 1.21 2.14
N ASN A 116 -21.49 0.73 1.61
CA ASN A 116 -21.47 -0.08 0.39
C ASN A 116 -21.81 -1.56 0.63
N ASN A 117 -21.66 -2.05 1.86
CA ASN A 117 -21.86 -3.46 2.18
C ASN A 117 -23.33 -3.86 2.07
N ILE A 118 -24.26 -3.01 2.51
CA ILE A 118 -25.70 -3.29 2.38
C ILE A 118 -26.09 -3.48 0.91
N LYS A 119 -25.60 -2.63 0.01
CA LYS A 119 -25.84 -2.79 -1.43
C LYS A 119 -25.33 -4.15 -1.94
N ARG A 120 -24.09 -4.51 -1.61
CA ARG A 120 -23.52 -5.81 -2.00
C ARG A 120 -24.31 -7.00 -1.44
N MET A 121 -24.80 -6.91 -0.20
CA MET A 121 -25.62 -7.95 0.41
C MET A 121 -26.95 -8.10 -0.32
N ILE A 122 -27.59 -6.99 -0.70
CA ILE A 122 -28.83 -6.99 -1.50
C ILE A 122 -28.57 -7.60 -2.88
N ASP A 123 -27.50 -7.21 -3.57
CA ASP A 123 -27.14 -7.76 -4.87
C ASP A 123 -26.89 -9.28 -4.83
N VAL A 124 -26.38 -9.80 -3.71
CA VAL A 124 -26.22 -11.25 -3.48
C VAL A 124 -27.55 -11.93 -3.18
N ALA A 125 -28.40 -11.33 -2.34
CA ALA A 125 -29.71 -11.87 -2.00
C ALA A 125 -30.63 -11.99 -3.23
N ILE A 126 -30.58 -11.01 -4.13
CA ILE A 126 -31.31 -11.02 -5.41
C ILE A 126 -30.92 -12.22 -6.29
N LYS A 127 -29.64 -12.61 -6.29
CA LYS A 127 -29.13 -13.74 -7.09
C LYS A 127 -29.57 -15.10 -6.58
N TRP A 128 -30.07 -15.20 -5.35
CA TRP A 128 -30.52 -16.47 -4.78
C TRP A 128 -31.94 -16.80 -5.26
N GLU A 129 -32.24 -18.10 -5.37
CA GLU A 129 -33.58 -18.58 -5.67
C GLU A 129 -34.55 -18.24 -4.52
N LYS A 130 -35.83 -18.01 -4.86
CA LYS A 130 -36.85 -17.72 -3.86
C LYS A 130 -37.12 -18.97 -3.01
N GLY A 131 -36.94 -18.84 -1.71
CA GLY A 131 -37.15 -19.89 -0.72
C GLY A 131 -36.62 -19.46 0.66
N ASP A 132 -36.80 -20.33 1.65
CA ASP A 132 -36.55 -20.03 3.07
C ASP A 132 -35.16 -19.42 3.36
N MET A 133 -34.13 -19.86 2.62
CA MET A 133 -32.78 -19.31 2.77
C MET A 133 -32.65 -17.87 2.31
N ARG A 134 -33.34 -17.49 1.22
CA ARG A 134 -33.37 -16.12 0.72
C ARG A 134 -34.18 -15.23 1.65
N ASP A 135 -35.34 -15.69 2.11
CA ASP A 135 -36.20 -14.92 3.02
C ASP A 135 -35.49 -14.64 4.36
N GLY A 136 -34.78 -15.62 4.90
CA GLY A 136 -33.94 -15.45 6.08
C GLY A 136 -32.80 -14.44 5.86
N LEU A 137 -32.17 -14.44 4.68
CA LEU A 137 -31.13 -13.48 4.33
C LEU A 137 -31.70 -12.06 4.18
N GLU A 138 -32.86 -11.90 3.54
CA GLU A 138 -33.56 -10.63 3.39
C GLU A 138 -33.92 -10.04 4.76
N TYR A 139 -34.45 -10.87 5.68
CA TYR A 139 -34.72 -10.46 7.07
C TYR A 139 -33.45 -10.08 7.84
N ALA A 140 -32.35 -10.81 7.65
CA ALA A 140 -31.07 -10.48 8.26
C ALA A 140 -30.51 -9.14 7.73
N ILE A 141 -30.64 -8.88 6.42
CA ILE A 141 -30.26 -7.61 5.78
C ILE A 141 -31.09 -6.47 6.35
N ALA A 142 -32.42 -6.62 6.46
CA ALA A 142 -33.29 -5.60 7.02
C ALA A 142 -32.94 -5.25 8.48
N ASN A 143 -32.63 -6.25 9.30
CA ASN A 143 -32.14 -6.02 10.67
C ASN A 143 -30.77 -5.34 10.69
N HIS A 144 -29.88 -5.70 9.76
CA HIS A 144 -28.58 -5.03 9.63
C HIS A 144 -28.75 -3.55 9.21
N MET A 145 -29.69 -3.26 8.30
CA MET A 145 -30.08 -1.90 7.93
C MET A 145 -30.59 -1.12 9.14
N LYS A 146 -31.53 -1.67 9.93
CA LYS A 146 -32.02 -1.03 11.16
C LYS A 146 -30.89 -0.70 12.13
N LYS A 147 -29.95 -1.62 12.32
CA LYS A 147 -28.75 -1.42 13.15
C LYS A 147 -27.84 -0.31 12.60
N CYS A 148 -27.55 -0.29 11.30
CA CYS A 148 -26.76 0.75 10.65
C CYS A 148 -27.41 2.14 10.78
N TYR A 149 -28.73 2.20 10.61
CA TYR A 149 -29.49 3.42 10.80
C TYR A 149 -29.40 3.94 12.24
N LEU A 150 -29.65 3.08 13.24
CA LEU A 150 -29.54 3.44 14.67
C LEU A 150 -28.12 3.81 15.12
N ASN A 151 -27.11 3.35 14.39
CA ASN A 151 -25.73 3.75 14.63
C ASN A 151 -25.42 5.15 14.10
N TRP A 152 -26.06 5.55 13.01
CA TRP A 152 -25.88 6.87 12.42
C TRP A 152 -26.81 7.92 13.03
N ASN A 153 -28.08 7.56 13.26
CA ASN A 153 -29.12 8.36 13.92
C ASN A 153 -29.39 7.83 15.34
N LYS A 154 -29.38 8.70 16.34
CA LYS A 154 -29.55 8.31 17.76
C LYS A 154 -31.02 8.10 18.17
N ASP A 155 -31.96 8.38 17.29
CA ASP A 155 -33.39 8.31 17.54
C ASP A 155 -33.99 6.97 17.12
N THR A 156 -35.22 6.70 17.55
CA THR A 156 -35.98 5.49 17.17
C THR A 156 -36.27 5.47 15.68
N VAL A 157 -36.31 4.27 15.10
CA VAL A 157 -36.55 4.05 13.68
C VAL A 157 -37.81 3.22 13.51
N ASP A 158 -38.69 3.65 12.61
CA ASP A 158 -39.85 2.87 12.17
C ASP A 158 -39.43 1.80 11.15
N ASP A 159 -39.91 0.58 11.35
CA ASP A 159 -39.61 -0.57 10.49
C ASP A 159 -40.09 -0.34 9.06
N LYS A 160 -41.20 0.40 8.89
CA LYS A 160 -41.72 0.78 7.56
C LYS A 160 -40.72 1.57 6.73
N ALA A 161 -39.92 2.44 7.37
CA ALA A 161 -38.89 3.20 6.69
C ALA A 161 -37.75 2.30 6.21
N ILE A 162 -37.35 1.30 7.02
CA ILE A 162 -36.33 0.32 6.65
C ILE A 162 -36.81 -0.55 5.48
N PHE A 163 -38.05 -1.03 5.51
CA PHE A 163 -38.63 -1.79 4.40
C PHE A 163 -38.71 -0.97 3.11
N LYS A 164 -39.10 0.30 3.19
CA LYS A 164 -39.08 1.21 2.02
C LYS A 164 -37.68 1.38 1.46
N HIS A 165 -36.67 1.58 2.31
CA HIS A 165 -35.29 1.70 1.86
C HIS A 165 -34.77 0.41 1.21
N LEU A 166 -35.13 -0.77 1.74
CA LEU A 166 -34.76 -2.05 1.17
C LEU A 166 -35.41 -2.28 -0.19
N PHE A 167 -36.70 -1.94 -0.33
CA PHE A 167 -37.41 -1.98 -1.60
C PHE A 167 -36.77 -1.07 -2.65
N GLU A 168 -36.41 0.16 -2.27
CA GLU A 168 -35.74 1.09 -3.18
C GLU A 168 -34.32 0.64 -3.56
N LEU A 169 -33.55 0.07 -2.63
CA LEU A 169 -32.18 -0.39 -2.90
C LEU A 169 -32.13 -1.69 -3.70
N SER A 170 -33.19 -2.50 -3.64
CA SER A 170 -33.34 -3.75 -4.41
C SER A 170 -34.05 -3.54 -5.75
N ASN A 171 -34.27 -2.29 -6.18
CA ASN A 171 -35.05 -1.97 -7.39
C ASN A 171 -36.44 -2.63 -7.43
N GLY A 172 -37.05 -2.82 -6.27
CA GLY A 172 -38.39 -3.40 -6.11
C GLY A 172 -38.43 -4.92 -6.03
N GLU A 173 -37.29 -5.61 -6.02
CA GLU A 173 -37.24 -7.08 -5.97
C GLU A 173 -37.49 -7.66 -4.56
N ILE A 174 -37.15 -6.92 -3.51
CA ILE A 174 -37.29 -7.36 -2.12
C ILE A 174 -38.38 -6.51 -1.44
N ASN A 175 -39.51 -7.14 -1.10
CA ASN A 175 -40.61 -6.48 -0.41
C ASN A 175 -41.03 -7.25 0.84
N LEU A 176 -40.45 -6.90 1.98
CA LEU A 176 -40.80 -7.49 3.29
C LEU A 176 -42.01 -6.80 3.94
N SER A 177 -42.56 -5.74 3.35
CA SER A 177 -43.69 -5.00 3.95
C SER A 177 -45.03 -5.74 3.84
N SER A 178 -45.14 -6.69 2.91
CA SER A 178 -46.33 -7.54 2.72
C SER A 178 -46.48 -8.61 3.79
N ASP A 179 -45.38 -9.00 4.43
CA ASP A 179 -45.32 -10.26 5.19
C ASP A 179 -45.67 -10.08 6.67
N GLY A 180 -45.94 -8.84 7.10
CA GLY A 180 -46.29 -8.51 8.49
C GLY A 180 -45.17 -8.78 9.50
N THR A 181 -43.93 -9.00 9.03
CA THR A 181 -42.78 -9.30 9.87
C THR A 181 -42.29 -8.04 10.59
N SER A 182 -42.19 -8.10 11.92
CA SER A 182 -41.58 -7.03 12.72
C SER A 182 -40.08 -7.25 12.83
N LEU A 183 -39.27 -6.19 12.68
CA LEU A 183 -37.83 -6.28 12.88
C LEU A 183 -37.50 -6.35 14.37
N THR A 184 -36.27 -6.76 14.69
CA THR A 184 -35.80 -6.79 16.08
C THR A 184 -35.94 -5.41 16.73
N ASP A 185 -36.36 -5.38 18.00
CA ASP A 185 -36.59 -4.14 18.73
C ASP A 185 -35.32 -3.27 18.83
N SER A 186 -35.50 -1.96 18.67
CA SER A 186 -34.43 -0.95 18.69
C SER A 186 -33.65 -0.97 20.01
N GLY A 187 -34.32 -1.31 21.12
CA GLY A 187 -33.68 -1.43 22.44
C GLY A 187 -32.64 -2.54 22.52
N GLN A 188 -32.78 -3.64 21.76
CA GLN A 188 -31.81 -4.73 21.75
C GLN A 188 -30.49 -4.31 21.07
N PHE A 189 -30.57 -3.48 20.02
CA PHE A 189 -29.38 -2.97 19.33
C PHE A 189 -28.61 -1.93 20.15
N LEU A 190 -29.32 -1.13 20.98
CA LEU A 190 -28.72 -0.09 21.82
C LEU A 190 -28.05 -0.64 23.08
N LYS A 191 -28.57 -1.73 23.67
CA LYS A 191 -27.99 -2.40 24.86
C LYS A 191 -26.59 -2.97 24.61
N GLN A 192 -26.28 -3.32 23.36
CA GLN A 192 -24.97 -3.85 22.97
C GLN A 192 -23.94 -2.75 22.67
N ARG A 193 -24.27 -1.47 22.89
CA ARG A 193 -23.25 -0.42 22.96
C ARG A 193 -22.47 -0.62 24.25
N VAL A 194 -21.34 -1.32 24.15
CA VAL A 194 -20.30 -1.25 25.18
C VAL A 194 -20.06 0.23 25.40
N THR A 195 -20.46 0.73 26.57
CA THR A 195 -20.09 2.07 27.02
C THR A 195 -18.58 2.11 26.95
N ARG A 196 -18.03 2.76 25.92
CA ARG A 196 -16.62 3.15 25.91
C ARG A 196 -16.50 4.17 27.03
N SER A 197 -16.32 3.69 28.25
CA SER A 197 -15.91 4.52 29.36
C SER A 197 -14.60 5.13 28.89
N ASN A 198 -14.57 6.45 28.75
CA ASN A 198 -13.34 7.21 28.67
C ASN A 198 -12.57 6.91 29.97
N ARG A 199 -11.80 5.82 30.01
CA ARG A 199 -10.81 5.60 31.05
C ARG A 199 -9.74 6.67 30.80
N PRO A 200 -9.53 7.64 31.72
CA PRO A 200 -8.39 8.51 31.59
C PRO A 200 -7.16 7.62 31.72
N SER A 201 -6.38 7.54 30.64
CA SER A 201 -5.09 6.87 30.65
C SER A 201 -4.24 7.52 31.74
N GLY A 202 -4.00 6.76 32.81
CA GLY A 202 -3.14 7.17 33.91
C GLY A 202 -1.74 7.42 33.38
N SER A 203 -1.38 8.69 33.23
CA SER A 203 -0.03 9.18 33.00
C SER A 203 0.89 8.69 34.12
N ASN A 204 1.54 7.54 33.91
CA ASN A 204 2.57 7.02 34.80
C ASN A 204 3.91 7.73 34.49
N LYS A 205 4.02 9.01 34.90
CA LYS A 205 5.29 9.74 34.92
C LYS A 205 6.14 9.21 36.07
N LYS A 206 6.90 8.14 35.81
CA LYS A 206 8.01 7.73 36.69
C LYS A 206 9.21 8.62 36.42
N GLY A 207 9.57 9.43 37.41
CA GLY A 207 10.72 10.32 37.39
C GLY A 207 12.06 9.57 37.32
N GLY A 208 12.89 9.97 36.37
CA GLY A 208 14.30 9.64 36.33
C GLY A 208 15.10 10.65 37.15
N ARG A 209 15.59 10.21 38.32
CA ARG A 209 16.65 10.89 39.07
C ARG A 209 18.01 10.53 38.45
N GLY A 210 18.84 11.54 38.23
CA GLY A 210 20.29 11.42 38.35
C GLY A 210 21.10 11.41 37.04
N SER A 211 21.70 12.56 36.72
CA SER A 211 23.14 12.60 36.41
C SER A 211 23.64 14.03 36.55
N ASN A 212 24.32 14.26 37.66
CA ASN A 212 25.12 15.43 37.96
C ASN A 212 26.48 15.25 37.26
N ARG A 213 26.79 16.03 36.23
CA ARG A 213 28.17 16.15 35.70
C ARG A 213 28.43 17.54 35.11
N GLY A 214 29.00 18.40 35.95
CA GLY A 214 30.16 19.27 35.65
C GLY A 214 30.05 20.34 34.56
N LYS A 215 29.85 21.60 34.99
CA LYS A 215 30.81 22.74 34.89
C LYS A 215 31.95 22.56 33.85
N LYS A 216 32.33 23.50 32.98
CA LYS A 216 32.36 24.98 33.06
C LYS A 216 32.54 25.57 31.65
N ARG A 217 32.13 26.83 31.52
CA ARG A 217 32.50 27.81 30.50
C ARG A 217 33.99 28.16 30.54
N TYR A 218 34.59 28.38 29.37
CA TYR A 218 35.18 29.66 29.00
C TYR A 218 34.51 30.11 27.71
#